data_AF-A0A7V5N1M9-F1
#
_entry.id   AF-A0A7V5N1M9-F1
#
_cell.length_a   1.000
_cell.length_b   1.000
_cell.length_c   1.000
_cell.angle_alpha   90.00
_cell.angle_beta   90.00
_cell.angle_gamma   90.00
#
_symmetry.space_group_name_H-M   'P 1'
#
loop_
_entity.id
_entity.type
_entity.pdbx_description
1 polymer ?
#
loop_
_entity_poly.entity_id
_entity_poly.type
_entity_poly.pdbx_seq_one_letter_code
_entity_poly.pdbx_strand_id
1 'polypeptide(L)'
;MKRWNRKGLSRGRRTLWHLERKGPRVSWRILRGTCRPSLLPADTTEQIPPLDGEIVGQKRALRALELATRVSERDYNVFVSGPARTGKTFLVTSYLSRVARELPTPVDWVYVNDFKDLDRPKALSLPPGRGRQFRKDMEGLVKELQA
;
A
#
# COMPACT_ATOMS: atom_id res chain seq x y z
N MET A 1 -48.44 -9.66 -38.38
CA MET A 1 -48.38 -8.59 -39.40
C MET A 1 -49.44 -7.54 -39.06
N LYS A 2 -49.10 -6.46 -38.35
CA LYS A 2 -50.04 -5.38 -37.99
C LYS A 2 -49.45 -4.04 -38.44
N ARG A 3 -50.12 -3.41 -39.42
CA ARG A 3 -49.76 -2.11 -40.01
C ARG A 3 -49.86 -1.01 -38.95
N TRP A 4 -48.77 -0.27 -38.73
CA TRP A 4 -48.76 0.96 -37.95
C TRP A 4 -49.10 2.16 -38.84
N ASN A 5 -50.05 2.96 -38.38
CA ASN A 5 -50.56 4.16 -39.06
C ASN A 5 -49.59 5.34 -38.82
N ARG A 6 -49.01 5.89 -39.89
CA ARG A 6 -48.17 7.11 -39.84
C ARG A 6 -49.06 8.34 -39.97
N LYS A 7 -49.21 9.12 -38.90
CA LYS A 7 -49.64 10.53 -39.01
C LYS A 7 -48.76 11.41 -38.13
N GLY A 8 -48.14 12.41 -38.76
CA GLY A 8 -47.68 13.64 -38.11
C GLY A 8 -46.20 13.72 -37.72
N LEU A 9 -45.30 13.85 -38.71
CA LEU A 9 -43.96 14.39 -38.47
C LEU A 9 -44.05 15.92 -38.31
N SER A 10 -44.18 16.44 -37.09
CA SER A 10 -43.87 17.84 -36.81
C SER A 10 -42.37 17.94 -36.45
N ARG A 11 -41.59 18.53 -37.36
CA ARG A 11 -40.17 18.86 -37.19
C ARG A 11 -40.01 19.92 -36.08
N GLY A 12 -39.89 19.46 -34.83
CA GLY A 12 -39.45 20.29 -33.70
C GLY A 12 -37.97 20.08 -33.42
N ARG A 13 -37.15 21.14 -33.57
CA ARG A 13 -35.74 21.16 -33.16
C ARG A 13 -35.65 20.78 -31.68
N ARG A 14 -35.08 19.61 -31.37
CA ARG A 14 -34.75 19.22 -30.01
C ARG A 14 -33.41 19.83 -29.60
N THR A 15 -33.46 21.04 -29.07
CA THR A 15 -32.41 21.56 -28.18
C THR A 15 -32.56 20.88 -26.82
N LEU A 16 -31.97 19.69 -26.66
CA LEU A 16 -32.00 18.90 -25.42
C LEU A 16 -31.00 19.45 -24.37
N TRP A 17 -31.19 20.70 -23.94
CA TRP A 17 -30.58 21.24 -22.73
C TRP A 17 -31.54 22.11 -21.89
N HIS A 18 -32.86 22.01 -22.09
CA HIS A 18 -33.84 22.60 -21.16
C HIS A 18 -33.97 21.71 -19.91
N LEU A 19 -32.98 21.79 -19.05
CA LEU A 19 -33.06 21.29 -17.69
C LEU A 19 -33.87 22.31 -16.87
N GLU A 20 -35.18 22.14 -16.77
CA GLU A 20 -35.99 22.76 -15.71
C GLU A 20 -35.60 22.17 -14.35
N ARG A 21 -34.41 22.50 -13.85
CA ARG A 21 -34.03 22.23 -12.46
C ARG A 21 -34.36 23.44 -11.60
N LYS A 22 -35.61 23.58 -11.19
CA LYS A 22 -35.97 24.47 -10.07
C LYS A 22 -35.70 23.77 -8.73
N GLY A 23 -34.41 23.59 -8.42
CA GLY A 23 -33.99 23.27 -7.04
C GLY A 23 -34.12 24.49 -6.12
N PRO A 24 -34.11 24.33 -4.79
CA PRO A 24 -34.14 25.45 -3.87
C PRO A 24 -32.98 26.43 -4.15
N ARG A 25 -33.31 27.72 -4.28
CA ARG A 25 -32.29 28.78 -4.46
C ARG A 25 -31.52 28.95 -3.16
N VAL A 26 -30.24 28.63 -3.18
CA VAL A 26 -29.33 28.78 -2.04
C VAL A 26 -28.40 29.96 -2.27
N SER A 27 -28.12 30.71 -1.20
CA SER A 27 -27.18 31.84 -1.24
C SER A 27 -25.77 31.33 -1.52
N TRP A 28 -25.00 32.06 -2.33
CA TRP A 28 -23.60 31.76 -2.63
C TRP A 28 -22.72 31.59 -1.37
N ARG A 29 -23.12 32.20 -0.25
CA ARG A 29 -22.42 32.10 1.04
C ARG A 29 -22.39 30.68 1.60
N ILE A 30 -23.41 29.85 1.31
CA ILE A 30 -23.49 28.46 1.80
C ILE A 30 -23.01 27.44 0.76
N LEU A 31 -22.63 27.89 -0.43
CA LEU A 31 -22.08 27.05 -1.49
C LEU A 31 -20.58 26.80 -1.35
N ARG A 32 -19.89 27.53 -0.47
CA ARG A 32 -18.45 27.41 -0.28
C ARG A 32 -18.12 26.76 1.05
N GLY A 33 -17.28 25.73 1.00
CA GLY A 33 -16.56 25.30 2.19
C GLY A 33 -15.68 26.45 2.66
N THR A 34 -15.89 26.92 3.89
CA THR A 34 -15.07 27.96 4.50
C THR A 34 -14.21 27.33 5.57
N CYS A 35 -12.90 27.56 5.48
CA CYS A 35 -11.97 27.27 6.56
C CYS A 35 -11.65 28.59 7.25
N ARG A 36 -11.83 28.67 8.56
CA ARG A 36 -11.42 29.85 9.34
C ARG A 36 -9.91 29.75 9.60
N PRO A 37 -9.09 30.72 9.18
CA PRO A 37 -7.65 30.66 9.41
C PRO A 37 -7.27 30.53 10.89
N SER A 38 -8.07 31.10 11.80
CA SER A 38 -7.89 30.99 13.25
C SER A 38 -8.03 29.56 13.81
N LEU A 39 -8.47 28.59 13.02
CA LEU A 39 -8.49 27.17 13.40
C LEU A 39 -7.17 26.46 13.10
N LEU A 40 -6.29 27.06 12.30
CA LEU A 40 -4.99 26.51 11.99
C LEU A 40 -4.01 26.88 13.12
N PRO A 41 -3.19 25.94 13.60
CA PRO A 41 -2.28 26.18 14.71
C PRO A 41 -1.04 27.01 14.34
N ALA A 42 -0.89 27.39 13.07
CA ALA A 42 0.31 28.02 12.53
C ALA A 42 -0.04 29.00 11.39
N ASP A 43 0.78 30.04 11.26
CA ASP A 43 0.65 31.04 10.18
C ASP A 43 1.31 30.55 8.88
N THR A 44 2.39 29.77 9.00
CA THR A 44 3.11 29.19 7.86
C THR A 44 3.30 27.69 8.02
N THR A 45 3.43 26.97 6.91
CA THR A 45 3.65 25.51 6.91
C THR A 45 4.98 25.10 7.51
N GLU A 46 5.96 26.02 7.60
CA GLU A 46 7.27 25.78 8.22
C GLU A 46 7.17 25.60 9.75
N GLN A 47 6.14 26.18 10.37
CA GLN A 47 5.89 26.08 11.81
C GLN A 47 5.17 24.77 12.19
N ILE A 48 4.70 24.01 11.20
CA ILE A 48 4.00 22.74 11.43
C ILE A 48 5.05 21.63 11.49
N PRO A 49 5.15 20.87 12.61
CA PRO A 49 6.09 19.77 12.70
C PRO A 49 5.78 18.72 11.61
N PRO A 50 6.83 18.09 11.03
CA PRO A 50 6.62 17.02 10.07
C PRO A 50 5.85 15.87 10.71
N LEU A 51 4.94 15.28 9.94
CA LEU A 51 4.25 14.06 10.33
C LEU A 51 5.21 12.89 10.13
N ASP A 52 6.05 12.62 11.14
CA ASP A 52 7.08 11.58 11.07
C ASP A 52 6.44 10.19 11.12
N GLY A 53 6.12 9.65 9.94
CA GLY A 53 5.58 8.30 9.77
C GLY A 53 4.16 8.12 10.30
N GLU A 54 3.49 9.20 10.73
CA GLU A 54 2.14 9.13 11.27
C GLU A 54 1.11 8.95 10.15
N ILE A 55 0.39 7.82 10.20
CA ILE A 55 -0.57 7.42 9.19
C ILE A 55 -1.91 8.10 9.49
N VAL A 56 -2.19 9.20 8.78
CA VAL A 56 -3.41 10.00 8.97
C VAL A 56 -4.62 9.35 8.28
N GLY A 57 -5.76 9.29 8.97
CA GLY A 57 -7.06 8.95 8.38
C GLY A 57 -7.29 7.48 8.04
N GLN A 58 -6.32 6.58 8.25
CA GLN A 58 -6.40 5.17 7.85
C GLN A 58 -6.57 4.20 9.04
N LYS A 59 -7.37 4.57 10.03
CA LYS A 59 -7.58 3.79 11.28
C LYS A 59 -7.99 2.34 11.04
N ARG A 60 -8.85 2.09 10.03
CA ARG A 60 -9.29 0.73 9.69
C ARG A 60 -8.14 -0.12 9.12
N ALA A 61 -7.35 0.45 8.21
CA ALA A 61 -6.22 -0.26 7.61
C ALA A 61 -5.14 -0.58 8.65
N LEU A 62 -4.87 0.35 9.57
CA LEU A 62 -3.94 0.14 10.69
C LEU A 62 -4.35 -1.03 11.58
N ARG A 63 -5.62 -1.10 11.98
CA ARG A 63 -6.12 -2.24 12.80
C ARG A 63 -6.02 -3.58 12.08
N ALA A 64 -6.24 -3.59 10.77
CA ALA A 64 -6.10 -4.81 9.97
C ALA A 64 -4.63 -5.28 9.90
N LEU A 65 -3.69 -4.35 9.74
CA LEU A 65 -2.26 -4.67 9.76
C LEU A 65 -1.81 -5.15 11.14
N GLU A 66 -2.30 -4.53 12.22
CA GLU A 66 -2.00 -4.95 13.58
C GLU A 66 -2.48 -6.36 13.87
N LEU A 67 -3.71 -6.69 13.47
CA LEU A 67 -4.22 -8.06 13.58
C LEU A 67 -3.31 -9.02 12.80
N ALA A 68 -2.98 -8.69 11.56
CA ALA A 68 -2.19 -9.56 10.71
C ALA A 68 -0.78 -9.80 11.25
N THR A 69 -0.11 -8.79 11.81
CA THR A 69 1.24 -8.96 12.39
C THR A 69 1.26 -9.73 13.70
N ARG A 70 0.11 -9.89 14.36
CA ARG A 70 -0.03 -10.71 15.58
C ARG A 70 -0.24 -12.20 15.27
N VAL A 71 -0.66 -12.53 14.04
CA VAL A 71 -0.82 -13.92 13.60
C VAL A 71 0.55 -14.44 13.17
N SER A 72 1.06 -15.47 13.85
CA SER A 72 2.38 -16.08 13.58
C SER A 72 2.32 -17.30 12.65
N GLU A 73 1.13 -17.71 12.23
CA GLU A 73 0.92 -18.86 11.35
C GLU A 73 1.32 -18.55 9.90
N ARG A 74 2.00 -19.51 9.26
CA ARG A 74 2.54 -19.36 7.90
C ARG A 74 1.48 -19.25 6.81
N ASP A 75 0.24 -19.62 7.11
CA ASP A 75 -0.87 -19.68 6.14
C ASP A 75 -1.70 -18.39 6.12
N TYR A 76 -1.19 -17.30 6.73
CA TYR A 76 -1.89 -16.02 6.79
C TYR A 76 -1.19 -14.94 5.95
N ASN A 77 -1.90 -14.40 4.97
CA ASN A 77 -1.41 -13.33 4.09
C ASN A 77 -2.35 -12.13 4.10
N VAL A 78 -1.82 -10.93 3.88
CA VAL A 78 -2.60 -9.68 3.82
C VAL A 78 -2.60 -9.12 2.41
N PHE A 79 -3.79 -8.79 1.91
CA PHE A 79 -3.95 -8.03 0.67
C PHE A 79 -4.48 -6.63 0.96
N VAL A 80 -3.84 -5.61 0.38
CA VAL A 80 -4.19 -4.20 0.61
C VAL A 80 -4.75 -3.59 -0.67
N SER A 81 -5.99 -3.10 -0.61
CA SER A 81 -6.69 -2.49 -1.73
C SER A 81 -7.20 -1.09 -1.40
N GLY A 82 -7.49 -0.31 -2.44
CA GLY A 82 -8.03 1.04 -2.32
C GLY A 82 -7.67 1.92 -3.52
N PRO A 83 -8.30 3.11 -3.64
CA PRO A 83 -8.09 4.01 -4.78
C PRO A 83 -6.62 4.33 -5.03
N ALA A 84 -6.26 4.66 -6.27
CA ALA A 84 -4.90 5.07 -6.61
C ALA A 84 -4.47 6.31 -5.80
N ARG A 85 -3.17 6.44 -5.53
CA ARG A 85 -2.56 7.61 -4.82
C ARG A 85 -3.07 7.87 -3.38
N THR A 86 -3.61 6.84 -2.71
CA THR A 86 -4.02 6.91 -1.30
C THR A 86 -2.91 6.60 -0.29
N GLY A 87 -1.65 6.49 -0.74
CA GLY A 87 -0.51 6.21 0.15
C GLY A 87 -0.45 4.78 0.70
N LYS A 88 -1.12 3.80 0.07
CA LYS A 88 -1.15 2.39 0.52
C LYS A 88 0.24 1.82 0.82
N THR A 89 1.18 1.97 -0.12
CA THR A 89 2.55 1.46 0.04
C THR A 89 3.23 2.11 1.23
N PHE A 90 3.17 3.44 1.33
CA PHE A 90 3.74 4.20 2.44
C PHE A 90 3.17 3.75 3.78
N LEU A 91 1.85 3.57 3.88
CA LEU A 91 1.18 3.07 5.08
C LEU A 91 1.72 1.70 5.51
N VAL A 92 1.80 0.76 4.56
CA VAL A 92 2.24 -0.62 4.85
C VAL A 92 3.72 -0.65 5.23
N THR A 93 4.59 0.00 4.46
CA THR A 93 6.04 -0.03 4.71
C THR A 93 6.43 0.69 5.98
N SER A 94 5.81 1.84 6.28
CA SER A 94 6.07 2.59 7.51
C SER A 94 5.63 1.80 8.74
N TYR A 95 4.46 1.16 8.68
CA TYR A 95 3.97 0.30 9.76
C TYR A 95 4.88 -0.92 9.99
N LEU A 96 5.17 -1.69 8.94
CA LEU A 96 5.98 -2.90 9.03
C LEU A 96 7.42 -2.61 9.44
N SER A 97 8.00 -1.48 9.00
CA SER A 97 9.34 -1.07 9.41
C SER A 97 9.42 -0.79 10.91
N ARG A 98 8.35 -0.24 11.50
CA ARG A 98 8.28 -0.03 12.96
C ARG A 98 8.20 -1.36 13.69
N VAL A 99 7.33 -2.27 13.26
CA VAL A 99 7.19 -3.61 13.87
C VAL A 99 8.49 -4.41 13.75
N ALA A 100 9.14 -4.40 12.58
CA ALA A 100 10.37 -5.15 12.34
C ALA A 100 11.54 -4.74 13.24
N ARG A 101 11.59 -3.49 13.71
CA ARG A 101 12.62 -3.01 14.66
C ARG A 101 12.49 -3.64 16.05
N GLU A 102 11.32 -4.13 16.41
CA GLU A 102 11.04 -4.76 17.70
C GLU A 102 11.22 -6.29 17.64
N LEU A 103 11.38 -6.85 16.45
CA LEU A 103 11.54 -8.29 16.23
C LEU A 103 13.02 -8.70 16.23
N PRO A 104 13.33 -9.96 16.59
CA PRO A 104 14.70 -10.46 16.51
C PRO A 104 15.21 -10.41 15.07
N THR A 105 16.51 -10.17 14.92
CA THR A 105 17.17 -10.20 13.62
C THR A 105 16.93 -11.56 12.96
N PRO A 106 16.47 -11.60 11.70
CA PRO A 106 16.22 -12.85 11.01
C PRO A 106 17.51 -13.65 10.82
N VAL A 107 17.37 -14.97 10.78
CA VAL A 107 18.46 -15.91 10.46
C VAL A 107 18.95 -15.71 9.02
N ASP A 108 20.22 -16.01 8.79
CA ASP A 108 20.79 -16.01 7.45
C ASP A 108 20.44 -17.35 6.77
N TRP A 109 19.83 -17.30 5.59
CA TRP A 109 19.63 -18.48 4.75
C TRP A 109 20.73 -18.55 3.69
N VAL A 110 21.42 -19.69 3.63
CA VAL A 110 22.44 -19.95 2.60
C VAL A 110 22.11 -21.23 1.85
N TYR A 111 22.35 -21.22 0.54
CA TYR A 111 22.25 -22.40 -0.29
C TYR A 111 23.65 -23.01 -0.47
N VAL A 112 23.77 -24.30 -0.19
CA VAL A 112 24.98 -25.08 -0.43
C VAL A 112 24.72 -26.10 -1.53
N ASN A 113 25.75 -26.38 -2.33
CA ASN A 113 25.66 -27.39 -3.36
C ASN A 113 25.43 -28.77 -2.72
N ASP A 114 24.55 -29.57 -3.31
CA ASP A 114 24.39 -30.97 -2.93
C ASP A 114 25.19 -31.84 -3.89
N PHE A 115 26.33 -32.38 -3.43
CA PHE A 115 27.20 -33.21 -4.27
C PHE A 115 26.54 -34.52 -4.75
N LYS A 116 25.42 -34.92 -4.15
CA LYS A 116 24.65 -36.09 -4.60
C LYS A 116 23.65 -35.75 -5.71
N ASP A 117 23.18 -34.51 -5.75
CA ASP A 117 22.12 -34.05 -6.65
C ASP A 117 22.32 -32.56 -6.94
N LEU A 118 23.01 -32.26 -8.03
CA LEU A 118 23.42 -30.89 -8.39
C LEU A 118 22.23 -29.97 -8.68
N ASP A 119 21.07 -30.53 -9.06
CA ASP A 119 19.86 -29.76 -9.35
C ASP A 119 19.07 -29.43 -8.08
N ARG A 120 19.51 -29.93 -6.91
CA ARG A 120 18.81 -29.78 -5.64
C ARG A 120 19.72 -29.22 -4.54
N PRO A 121 20.06 -27.91 -4.59
CA PRO A 121 20.84 -27.27 -3.54
C PRO A 121 20.14 -27.37 -2.18
N LYS A 122 20.94 -27.53 -1.12
CA LYS A 122 20.45 -27.61 0.26
C LYS A 122 20.40 -26.22 0.89
N ALA A 123 19.30 -25.90 1.54
CA ALA A 123 19.17 -24.67 2.33
C ALA A 123 19.64 -24.92 3.77
N LEU A 124 20.58 -24.11 4.25
CA LEU A 124 21.03 -24.09 5.65
C LEU A 124 20.60 -22.78 6.31
N SER A 125 20.13 -22.89 7.56
CA SER A 125 19.85 -21.73 8.41
C SER A 125 21.05 -21.48 9.31
N LEU A 126 21.57 -20.25 9.28
CA LEU A 126 22.70 -19.80 10.08
C LEU A 126 22.27 -18.66 11.01
N PRO A 127 22.93 -18.49 12.18
CA PRO A 127 22.70 -17.33 13.02
C PRO A 127 22.89 -16.01 12.24
N PRO A 128 22.20 -14.93 12.65
CA PRO A 128 22.25 -13.66 11.92
C PRO A 128 23.69 -13.18 11.67
N GLY A 129 23.98 -12.80 10.42
CA GLY A 129 25.29 -12.30 10.00
C GLY A 129 26.37 -13.36 9.77
N ARG A 130 26.13 -14.64 10.10
CA ARG A 130 27.12 -15.72 9.89
C ARG A 130 27.22 -16.19 8.44
N GLY A 131 26.24 -15.91 7.59
CA GLY A 131 26.25 -16.33 6.19
C GLY A 131 27.42 -15.76 5.40
N ARG A 132 27.80 -14.50 5.69
CA ARG A 132 28.99 -13.87 5.06
C ARG A 132 30.29 -14.54 5.49
N GLN A 133 30.40 -14.93 6.76
CA GLN A 133 31.57 -15.63 7.26
C GLN A 133 31.67 -17.02 6.64
N PHE A 134 30.56 -17.77 6.65
CA PHE A 134 30.48 -19.10 6.04
C PHE A 134 30.94 -19.10 4.58
N ARG A 135 30.51 -18.09 3.80
CA ARG A 135 30.97 -17.93 2.41
C ARG A 135 32.50 -17.78 2.32
N LYS A 136 33.10 -16.93 3.15
CA LYS A 136 34.56 -16.71 3.15
C LYS A 136 35.32 -17.99 3.53
N ASP A 137 34.82 -18.69 4.54
CA ASP A 137 35.42 -19.94 5.02
C ASP A 137 35.40 -21.00 3.90
N MET A 138 34.28 -21.13 3.18
CA MET A 138 34.17 -22.02 2.02
C MET A 138 35.08 -21.63 0.86
N GLU A 139 35.21 -20.33 0.57
CA GLU A 139 36.16 -19.83 -0.45
C GLU A 139 37.62 -20.16 -0.07
N GLY A 140 37.97 -20.09 1.23
CA GLY A 140 39.27 -20.51 1.74
C GLY A 140 39.48 -22.02 1.60
N LEU A 141 38.52 -22.82 2.05
CA LEU A 141 38.56 -24.28 1.95
C LEU A 141 38.76 -24.76 0.51
N VAL A 142 38.04 -24.19 -0.46
CA VAL A 142 38.18 -24.57 -1.87
C VAL A 142 39.59 -24.27 -2.38
N LYS A 143 40.18 -23.14 -1.98
CA LYS A 143 41.56 -22.79 -2.36
C LYS A 143 42.58 -23.75 -1.75
N GLU A 144 42.41 -24.12 -0.48
CA GLU A 144 43.28 -25.09 0.20
C GLU A 144 43.21 -26.47 -0.44
N LEU A 145 42.03 -26.91 -0.90
CA LEU A 145 41.85 -28.20 -1.58
C LEU A 145 42.35 -28.21 -3.04
N GLN A 146 42.59 -27.04 -3.64
CA GLN A 146 43.11 -26.89 -5.01
C GLN A 146 44.64 -26.74 -5.04
N ALA A 147 45.29 -26.52 -3.90
CA ALA A 147 46.74 -26.43 -3.74
C ALA A 147 47.37 -27.82 -3.54
#